data_AF-A0A917K781-F1
#
_entry.id   AF-A0A917K781-F1
#
_cell.length_a   1.000
_cell.length_b   1.000
_cell.length_c   1.000
_cell.angle_alpha   90.00
_cell.angle_beta   90.00
_cell.angle_gamma   90.00
#
_symmetry.space_group_name_H-M   'P 1'
#
loop_
_entity.id
_entity.type
_entity.pdbx_description
1 polymer ?
#
loop_
_entity_poly.entity_id
_entity_poly.type
_entity_poly.pdbx_seq_one_letter_code
_entity_poly.pdbx_strand_id
1 'polypeptide(L)'
;MLRLGALVAVLSALLAMTGIAGAAQPPDPGIPGGDVHAYLENPQMMAEGQEEPHAHLRPYADVDSAVRGEERTPYTMSLDGEWRIAMAERPEEVPAGFPAKGYDTSSWRTVSVPHTWQTDGLDHPVLRNIATEIQPDDPPRVPRDVNPTAAYARDFDLPVDWIARAPRSCASKA
;
A
#
# COMPACT_ATOMS: atom_id res chain seq x y z
N MET A 1 -18.25 60.26 -37.63
CA MET A 1 -18.81 59.89 -38.96
C MET A 1 -18.88 58.38 -39.05
N LEU A 2 -20.08 57.90 -39.33
CA LEU A 2 -20.51 56.50 -39.46
C LEU A 2 -19.73 55.74 -40.55
N ARG A 3 -19.40 54.45 -40.31
CA ARG A 3 -19.64 53.26 -41.18
C ARG A 3 -18.85 52.06 -40.63
N LEU A 4 -19.49 50.98 -40.15
CA LEU A 4 -20.19 49.89 -40.86
C LEU A 4 -19.26 48.66 -41.00
N GLY A 5 -19.59 47.55 -40.34
CA GLY A 5 -18.88 46.28 -40.53
C GLY A 5 -19.07 45.28 -39.38
N ALA A 6 -20.32 44.88 -39.14
CA ALA A 6 -20.63 43.72 -38.32
C ALA A 6 -20.30 42.42 -39.07
N LEU A 7 -20.23 41.32 -38.30
CA LEU A 7 -20.37 39.91 -38.71
C LEU A 7 -19.07 39.12 -38.98
N VAL A 8 -18.45 38.59 -37.91
CA VAL A 8 -17.73 37.31 -37.99
C VAL A 8 -18.31 36.37 -36.92
N ALA A 9 -19.06 35.40 -37.44
CA ALA A 9 -19.46 34.09 -36.93
C ALA A 9 -19.21 33.75 -35.45
N VAL A 10 -20.33 33.57 -34.75
CA VAL A 10 -20.51 32.70 -33.58
C VAL A 10 -20.31 31.24 -34.01
N LEU A 11 -19.30 30.53 -33.50
CA LEU A 11 -19.32 29.07 -33.28
C LEU A 11 -18.05 28.56 -32.58
N SER A 12 -18.23 27.52 -31.75
CA SER A 12 -17.22 26.66 -31.08
C SER A 12 -16.93 27.06 -29.63
N ALA A 13 -17.81 26.73 -28.69
CA ALA A 13 -18.03 25.41 -28.07
C ALA A 13 -17.20 25.23 -26.80
N LEU A 14 -17.95 25.01 -25.71
CA LEU A 14 -17.54 24.65 -24.36
C LEU A 14 -16.29 23.75 -24.33
N LEU A 15 -15.21 24.22 -23.70
CA LEU A 15 -14.22 23.31 -23.15
C LEU A 15 -14.77 22.79 -21.83
N ALA A 16 -15.42 21.63 -21.91
CA ALA A 16 -15.92 20.90 -20.75
C ALA A 16 -14.75 20.61 -19.81
N MET A 17 -14.95 20.94 -18.53
CA MET A 17 -14.17 20.39 -17.43
C MET A 17 -14.39 18.88 -17.42
N THR A 18 -13.50 18.14 -18.06
CA THR A 18 -13.37 16.70 -17.82
C THR A 18 -12.64 16.54 -16.49
N GLY A 19 -13.40 16.55 -15.41
CA GLY A 19 -12.97 15.90 -14.19
C GLY A 19 -12.72 14.44 -14.51
N ILE A 20 -11.47 14.01 -14.40
CA ILE A 20 -11.13 12.59 -14.44
C ILE A 20 -11.70 12.03 -13.14
N ALA A 21 -12.87 11.42 -13.24
CA ALA A 21 -13.37 10.52 -12.21
C ALA A 21 -12.35 9.39 -12.12
N GLY A 22 -11.45 9.47 -11.13
CA GLY A 22 -10.66 8.31 -10.73
C GLY A 22 -11.63 7.19 -10.43
N ALA A 23 -11.48 6.06 -11.13
CA ALA A 23 -12.24 4.87 -10.82
C ALA A 23 -12.05 4.60 -9.32
N ALA A 24 -13.14 4.69 -8.56
CA ALA A 24 -13.13 4.24 -7.18
C ALA A 24 -12.66 2.79 -7.21
N GLN A 25 -11.56 2.50 -6.52
CA GLN A 25 -11.22 1.11 -6.21
C GLN A 25 -12.49 0.49 -5.60
N PRO A 26 -12.90 -0.72 -6.04
CA PRO A 26 -13.93 -1.43 -5.32
C PRO A 26 -13.51 -1.44 -3.85
N PRO A 27 -14.45 -1.24 -2.91
CA PRO A 27 -14.13 -1.30 -1.50
C PRO A 27 -13.34 -2.58 -1.28
N ASP A 28 -12.15 -2.46 -0.71
CA ASP A 28 -11.44 -3.59 -0.15
C ASP A 28 -12.51 -4.35 0.66
N PRO A 29 -12.79 -5.63 0.36
CA PRO A 29 -13.82 -6.37 1.08
C PRO A 29 -13.57 -6.37 2.59
N GLY A 30 -12.38 -5.92 3.01
CA GLY A 30 -11.92 -5.96 4.37
C GLY A 30 -11.72 -7.40 4.75
N ILE A 31 -11.19 -7.60 5.94
CA ILE A 31 -11.19 -8.91 6.58
C ILE A 31 -12.65 -9.40 6.61
N PRO A 32 -13.02 -10.51 5.96
CA PRO A 32 -14.40 -11.00 5.96
C PRO A 32 -14.89 -11.18 7.41
N GLY A 33 -15.87 -10.36 7.81
CA GLY A 33 -16.42 -10.36 9.18
C GLY A 33 -15.68 -9.47 10.19
N GLY A 34 -14.60 -8.77 9.81
CA GLY A 34 -13.84 -7.90 10.69
C GLY A 34 -12.99 -8.63 11.75
N ASP A 35 -12.91 -9.96 11.69
CA ASP A 35 -12.14 -10.79 12.62
C ASP A 35 -10.78 -11.15 12.02
N VAL A 36 -9.75 -10.41 12.43
CA VAL A 36 -8.35 -10.65 12.00
C VAL A 36 -7.85 -12.04 12.37
N HIS A 37 -8.43 -12.68 13.37
CA HIS A 37 -7.98 -13.99 13.84
C HIS A 37 -8.38 -15.12 12.91
N ALA A 38 -9.37 -14.91 12.03
CA ALA A 38 -9.65 -15.84 10.93
C ALA A 38 -8.43 -16.03 10.00
N TYR A 39 -7.56 -15.03 9.90
CA TYR A 39 -6.27 -15.12 9.22
C TYR A 39 -5.18 -15.63 10.16
N LEU A 40 -5.03 -15.02 11.34
CA LEU A 40 -3.90 -15.31 12.24
C LEU A 40 -3.91 -16.74 12.80
N GLU A 41 -5.08 -17.36 12.98
CA GLU A 41 -5.22 -18.68 13.60
C GLU A 41 -5.56 -19.80 12.59
N ASN A 42 -5.54 -19.52 11.29
CA ASN A 42 -5.80 -20.51 10.25
C ASN A 42 -4.50 -20.91 9.53
N PRO A 43 -3.88 -22.05 9.87
CA PRO A 43 -2.62 -22.48 9.25
C PRO A 43 -2.76 -22.88 7.78
N GLN A 44 -3.98 -22.96 7.24
CA GLN A 44 -4.21 -23.19 5.81
C GLN A 44 -4.37 -21.88 5.02
N MET A 45 -4.55 -20.74 5.70
CA MET A 45 -4.65 -19.42 5.10
C MET A 45 -3.26 -18.82 4.90
N MET A 46 -2.58 -19.23 3.84
CA MET A 46 -1.19 -18.83 3.58
C MET A 46 -1.06 -17.50 2.83
N ALA A 47 -2.03 -17.17 1.97
CA ALA A 47 -2.02 -15.96 1.15
C ALA A 47 -3.43 -15.67 0.59
N GLU A 48 -3.69 -14.39 0.31
CA GLU A 48 -4.86 -13.93 -0.43
C GLU A 48 -4.45 -12.78 -1.35
N GLY A 49 -4.96 -12.75 -2.58
CA GLY A 49 -4.70 -11.65 -3.54
C GLY A 49 -3.24 -11.53 -4.04
N GLN A 50 -2.37 -12.48 -3.73
CA GLN A 50 -0.98 -12.50 -4.21
C GLN A 50 -0.88 -13.13 -5.60
N GLU A 51 0.13 -12.72 -6.37
CA GLU A 51 0.49 -13.35 -7.65
C GLU A 51 1.17 -14.72 -7.44
N GLU A 52 1.10 -15.60 -8.44
CA GLU A 52 1.76 -16.91 -8.39
C GLU A 52 3.29 -16.79 -8.27
N PRO A 53 3.98 -17.67 -7.53
CA PRO A 53 5.43 -17.66 -7.43
C PRO A 53 6.12 -17.73 -8.79
N HIS A 54 7.06 -16.82 -9.04
CA HIS A 54 7.79 -16.72 -10.30
C HIS A 54 9.23 -16.24 -10.07
N ALA A 55 10.10 -16.38 -11.08
CA ALA A 55 11.45 -15.84 -11.03
C ALA A 55 11.41 -14.31 -10.94
N HIS A 56 12.40 -13.68 -10.31
CA HIS A 56 12.41 -12.22 -10.14
C HIS A 56 12.40 -11.49 -11.50
N LEU A 57 11.32 -10.75 -11.79
CA LEU A 57 11.17 -9.96 -13.01
C LEU A 57 11.44 -8.49 -12.71
N ARG A 58 12.53 -7.93 -13.25
CA ARG A 58 12.79 -6.49 -13.24
C ARG A 58 12.61 -5.93 -14.65
N PRO A 59 11.73 -4.94 -14.85
CA PRO A 59 11.62 -4.25 -16.14
C PRO A 59 12.81 -3.31 -16.36
N TYR A 60 13.47 -3.45 -17.51
CA TYR A 60 14.58 -2.60 -17.96
C TYR A 60 14.20 -1.82 -19.22
N ALA A 61 14.87 -0.70 -19.46
CA ALA A 61 14.65 0.12 -20.66
C ALA A 61 15.23 -0.53 -21.92
N ASP A 62 16.33 -1.26 -21.77
CA ASP A 62 17.09 -1.89 -22.86
C ASP A 62 17.87 -3.12 -22.36
N VAL A 63 18.49 -3.84 -23.30
CA VAL A 63 19.29 -5.04 -22.99
C VAL A 63 20.55 -4.69 -22.19
N ASP A 64 21.18 -3.55 -22.46
CA ASP A 64 22.45 -3.17 -21.83
C ASP A 64 22.27 -2.86 -20.33
N SER A 65 21.19 -2.19 -19.95
CA SER A 65 20.79 -1.98 -18.55
C SER A 65 20.43 -3.29 -17.86
N ALA A 66 19.76 -4.22 -18.57
CA ALA A 66 19.45 -5.54 -18.05
C ALA A 66 20.71 -6.38 -17.76
N VAL A 67 21.68 -6.38 -18.69
CA VAL A 67 22.95 -7.10 -18.53
C VAL A 67 23.79 -6.54 -17.38
N ARG A 68 23.76 -5.21 -17.17
CA ARG A 68 24.45 -4.56 -16.05
C ARG A 68 23.74 -4.74 -14.71
N GLY A 69 22.50 -5.24 -14.71
CA GLY A 69 21.72 -5.48 -13.50
C GLY A 69 21.39 -4.18 -12.76
N GLU A 70 21.10 -3.09 -13.48
CA GLU A 70 20.77 -1.82 -12.84
C GLU A 70 19.53 -1.94 -11.94
N GLU A 71 19.70 -1.65 -10.65
CA GLU A 71 18.58 -1.70 -9.71
C GLU A 71 17.58 -0.56 -9.94
N ARG A 72 18.07 0.62 -10.33
CA ARG A 72 17.22 1.77 -10.62
C ARG A 72 16.93 1.85 -12.10
N THR A 73 15.72 1.42 -12.49
CA THR A 73 15.21 1.54 -13.85
C THR A 73 14.09 2.58 -13.92
N PRO A 74 13.75 3.11 -15.11
CA PRO A 74 12.60 4.01 -15.29
C PRO A 74 11.24 3.42 -14.90
N TYR A 75 11.20 2.11 -14.63
CA TYR A 75 10.01 1.32 -14.31
C TYR A 75 10.04 0.78 -12.87
N THR A 76 10.97 1.28 -12.05
CA THR A 76 11.10 0.90 -10.64
C THR A 76 11.14 2.15 -9.77
N MET A 77 10.53 2.06 -8.60
CA MET A 77 10.51 3.11 -7.59
C MET A 77 10.64 2.44 -6.23
N SER A 78 11.66 2.82 -5.46
CA SER A 78 11.78 2.34 -4.08
C SER A 78 10.75 3.06 -3.21
N LEU A 79 10.16 2.30 -2.29
CA LEU A 79 9.31 2.81 -1.21
C LEU A 79 10.07 2.85 0.13
N ASP A 80 11.40 2.71 0.12
CA ASP A 80 12.23 2.88 1.31
C ASP A 80 12.27 4.35 1.75
N GLY A 81 12.65 4.59 2.99
CA GLY A 81 12.73 5.93 3.60
C GLY A 81 11.66 6.13 4.67
N GLU A 82 11.17 7.36 4.81
CA GLU A 82 10.28 7.72 5.92
C GLU A 82 8.86 7.17 5.75
N TRP A 83 8.36 6.53 6.80
CA TRP A 83 6.98 6.05 6.95
C TRP A 83 6.42 6.52 8.29
N ARG A 84 5.10 6.67 8.36
CA ARG A 84 4.39 6.91 9.62
C ARG A 84 3.95 5.59 10.21
N ILE A 85 4.13 5.41 11.51
CA ILE A 85 3.79 4.19 12.24
C ILE A 85 2.95 4.50 13.49
N ALA A 86 1.91 3.69 13.71
CA ALA A 86 1.17 3.62 14.96
C ALA A 86 1.24 2.20 15.53
N MET A 87 1.74 2.07 16.76
CA MET A 87 1.79 0.81 17.49
C MET A 87 0.51 0.62 18.31
N ALA A 88 0.07 -0.63 18.43
CA ALA A 88 -1.02 -1.07 19.28
C ALA A 88 -0.58 -2.33 20.03
N GLU A 89 -1.06 -2.53 21.26
CA GLU A 89 -0.72 -3.73 22.05
C GLU A 89 -1.38 -4.99 21.47
N ARG A 90 -2.47 -4.80 20.71
CA ARG A 90 -3.25 -5.87 20.09
C ARG A 90 -3.78 -5.47 18.71
N PRO A 91 -4.09 -6.43 17.83
CA PRO A 91 -4.67 -6.15 16.52
C PRO A 91 -5.98 -5.35 16.57
N GLU A 92 -6.82 -5.59 17.57
CA GLU A 92 -8.11 -4.91 17.70
C GLU A 92 -7.99 -3.43 18.08
N GLU A 93 -6.82 -3.00 18.55
CA GLU A 93 -6.54 -1.64 18.99
C GLU A 93 -5.86 -0.79 17.91
N VAL A 94 -5.55 -1.38 16.76
CA VAL A 94 -5.04 -0.65 15.60
C VAL A 94 -6.07 0.44 15.21
N PRO A 95 -5.64 1.68 14.89
CA PRO A 95 -6.55 2.77 14.61
C PRO A 95 -7.58 2.41 13.53
N ALA A 96 -8.85 2.33 13.92
CA ALA A 96 -9.92 1.91 13.02
C ALA A 96 -10.04 2.85 11.81
N GLY A 97 -10.17 2.27 10.61
CA GLY A 97 -10.34 3.04 9.38
C GLY A 97 -9.07 3.72 8.86
N PHE A 98 -7.89 3.47 9.43
CA PHE A 98 -6.63 4.00 8.91
C PHE A 98 -6.34 3.68 7.42
N PRO A 99 -6.83 2.58 6.81
CA PRO A 99 -6.62 2.33 5.39
C PRO A 99 -7.43 3.28 4.49
N ALA A 100 -8.40 4.00 5.06
CA ALA A 100 -9.23 4.92 4.29
C ALA A 100 -8.39 6.08 3.75
N LYS A 101 -8.62 6.43 2.48
CA LYS A 101 -7.97 7.58 1.85
C LYS A 101 -8.25 8.86 2.64
N GLY A 102 -7.18 9.59 2.98
CA GLY A 102 -7.28 10.85 3.71
C GLY A 102 -7.41 10.71 5.22
N TYR A 103 -7.22 9.50 5.78
CA TYR A 103 -7.05 9.34 7.22
C TYR A 103 -5.88 10.17 7.72
N ASP A 104 -6.10 10.96 8.77
CA ASP A 104 -5.07 11.84 9.33
C ASP A 104 -4.07 11.03 10.16
N THR A 105 -2.86 10.91 9.63
CA THR A 105 -1.72 10.24 10.27
C THR A 105 -0.71 11.24 10.86
N SER A 106 -1.03 12.54 10.90
CA SER A 106 -0.07 13.59 11.31
C SER A 106 0.45 13.44 12.74
N SER A 107 -0.32 12.79 13.62
CA SER A 107 0.07 12.51 15.00
C SER A 107 0.94 11.26 15.16
N TRP A 108 1.11 10.45 14.10
CA TRP A 108 1.85 9.20 14.16
C TRP A 108 3.36 9.45 14.19
N ARG A 109 4.09 8.51 14.79
CA ARG A 109 5.55 8.57 14.81
C ARG A 109 6.09 8.32 13.40
N THR A 110 7.23 8.93 13.06
CA THR A 110 7.94 8.65 11.80
C THR A 110 9.10 7.70 12.05
N VAL A 111 9.31 6.74 11.14
CA VAL A 111 10.38 5.73 11.15
C VAL A 111 10.97 5.56 9.74
N SER A 112 12.22 5.11 9.66
CA SER A 112 12.89 4.81 8.40
C SER A 112 12.76 3.34 8.05
N VAL A 113 12.09 3.01 6.95
CA VAL A 113 11.93 1.63 6.43
C VAL A 113 13.02 1.34 5.39
N PRO A 114 13.66 0.16 5.38
CA PRO A 114 13.40 -1.00 6.26
C PRO A 114 14.03 -0.85 7.65
N HIS A 115 13.33 -1.35 8.67
CA HIS A 115 13.78 -1.40 10.05
C HIS A 115 13.10 -2.54 10.81
N THR A 116 13.58 -2.81 12.01
CA THR A 116 12.90 -3.64 13.00
C THR A 116 12.42 -2.72 14.12
N TRP A 117 11.12 -2.65 14.40
CA TRP A 117 10.60 -1.64 15.33
C TRP A 117 11.17 -1.76 16.76
N GLN A 118 11.61 -2.95 17.19
CA GLN A 118 12.29 -3.13 18.49
C GLN A 118 13.63 -2.38 18.56
N THR A 119 14.37 -2.25 17.45
CA THR A 119 15.63 -1.48 17.45
C THR A 119 15.40 0.02 17.56
N ASP A 120 14.20 0.48 17.21
CA ASP A 120 13.77 1.87 17.28
C ASP A 120 13.15 2.23 18.66
N GLY A 121 13.11 1.26 19.57
CA GLY A 121 12.53 1.38 20.90
C GLY A 121 11.01 1.48 20.90
N LEU A 122 10.35 0.92 19.89
CA LEU A 122 8.88 0.87 19.80
C LEU A 122 8.27 -0.34 20.50
N ASP A 123 9.10 -1.33 20.79
CA ASP A 123 8.77 -2.54 21.53
C ASP A 123 10.07 -3.13 22.12
N HIS A 124 9.98 -4.27 22.80
CA HIS A 124 11.10 -4.92 23.48
C HIS A 124 11.60 -6.14 22.69
N PRO A 125 12.92 -6.30 22.52
CA PRO A 125 13.47 -7.49 21.91
C PRO A 125 13.35 -8.69 22.87
N VAL A 126 12.92 -9.83 22.35
CA VAL A 126 12.85 -11.09 23.10
C VAL A 126 13.83 -12.09 22.52
N LEU A 127 14.65 -12.70 23.39
CA LEU A 127 15.56 -13.79 23.02
C LEU A 127 15.24 -15.02 23.86
N ARG A 128 14.90 -16.12 23.20
CA ARG A 128 14.68 -17.44 23.80
C ARG A 128 15.45 -18.50 23.02
N ASN A 129 15.81 -19.60 23.70
CA ASN A 129 16.53 -20.71 23.07
C ASN A 129 15.61 -21.85 22.64
N ILE A 130 14.78 -22.36 23.57
CA ILE A 130 13.91 -23.53 23.31
C ILE A 130 12.43 -23.18 23.51
N ALA A 131 12.08 -22.55 24.64
CA ALA A 131 10.69 -22.19 24.92
C ALA A 131 10.19 -21.10 23.97
N THR A 132 8.96 -21.26 23.47
CA THR A 132 8.28 -20.25 22.67
C THR A 132 8.03 -18.97 23.50
N GLU A 133 8.25 -17.83 22.86
CA GLU A 133 7.92 -16.50 23.34
C GLU A 133 6.40 -16.23 23.32
N ILE A 134 5.66 -16.95 22.48
CA ILE A 134 4.22 -16.82 22.34
C ILE A 134 3.56 -17.62 23.47
N GLN A 135 2.76 -16.94 24.29
CA GLN A 135 2.06 -17.55 25.43
C GLN A 135 0.59 -17.15 25.46
N PRO A 136 -0.35 -18.08 25.70
CA PRO A 136 -0.12 -19.51 25.94
C PRO A 136 0.35 -20.26 24.69
N ASP A 137 1.14 -21.32 24.89
CA ASP A 137 1.54 -22.26 23.84
C ASP A 137 0.37 -23.19 23.46
N ASP A 138 -0.58 -22.67 22.67
CA ASP A 138 -1.80 -23.36 22.24
C ASP A 138 -2.05 -23.22 20.72
N PRO A 139 -1.21 -23.83 19.86
CA PRO A 139 -1.40 -23.72 18.41
C PRO A 139 -2.74 -24.28 17.94
N PRO A 140 -3.43 -23.63 16.98
CA PRO A 140 -2.98 -22.49 16.17
C PRO A 140 -3.34 -21.12 16.76
N ARG A 141 -3.78 -21.04 18.02
CA ARG A 141 -4.26 -19.80 18.62
C ARG A 141 -3.12 -18.84 18.91
N VAL A 142 -3.39 -17.55 18.74
CA VAL A 142 -2.46 -16.47 19.08
C VAL A 142 -2.91 -15.78 20.37
N PRO A 143 -1.98 -15.15 21.13
CA PRO A 143 -2.32 -14.44 22.35
C PRO A 143 -3.34 -13.34 22.08
N ARG A 144 -4.34 -13.25 22.96
CA ARG A 144 -5.40 -12.22 22.88
C ARG A 144 -5.17 -11.09 23.86
N ASP A 145 -4.20 -11.18 24.75
CA ASP A 145 -3.85 -10.15 25.71
C ASP A 145 -2.79 -9.21 25.15
N VAL A 146 -1.68 -9.74 24.63
CA VAL A 146 -0.57 -8.96 24.07
C VAL A 146 -0.11 -9.57 22.75
N ASN A 147 -0.33 -8.85 21.67
CA ASN A 147 0.11 -9.19 20.32
C ASN A 147 0.46 -7.89 19.57
N PRO A 148 1.68 -7.35 19.79
CA PRO A 148 2.07 -6.03 19.30
C PRO A 148 1.88 -5.92 17.80
N THR A 149 1.03 -4.98 17.40
CA THR A 149 0.62 -4.78 16.01
C THR A 149 0.91 -3.35 15.61
N ALA A 150 1.34 -3.15 14.36
CA ALA A 150 1.65 -1.82 13.85
C ALA A 150 0.89 -1.52 12.55
N ALA A 151 0.34 -0.31 12.45
CA ALA A 151 -0.13 0.26 11.20
C ALA A 151 0.95 1.17 10.61
N TYR A 152 1.21 1.02 9.32
CA TYR A 152 2.15 1.83 8.54
C TYR A 152 1.42 2.63 7.48
N ALA A 153 1.84 3.88 7.28
CA ALA A 153 1.28 4.76 6.25
C ALA A 153 2.37 5.59 5.58
N ARG A 154 2.26 5.75 4.26
CA ARG A 154 3.13 6.61 3.45
C ARG A 154 2.38 7.13 2.23
N ASP A 155 2.54 8.43 2.00
CA ASP A 155 2.11 9.07 0.76
C ASP A 155 3.22 8.97 -0.29
N PHE A 156 2.87 8.66 -1.53
CA PHE A 156 3.81 8.65 -2.65
C PHE A 156 3.10 8.99 -3.96
N ASP A 157 3.86 9.55 -4.89
CA ASP A 157 3.35 9.92 -6.22
C ASP A 157 3.70 8.85 -7.24
N LEU A 158 2.69 8.35 -7.95
CA LEU A 158 2.89 7.42 -9.06
C LEU A 158 3.27 8.17 -10.33
N PRO A 159 4.32 7.75 -11.07
CA PRO A 159 4.64 8.33 -12.36
C PRO A 159 3.48 8.20 -13.36
N VAL A 160 3.11 9.30 -14.01
CA VAL A 160 1.99 9.34 -14.98
C VAL A 160 2.13 8.31 -16.10
N ASP A 161 3.37 8.08 -16.55
CA ASP A 161 3.69 7.13 -17.62
C ASP A 161 3.43 5.67 -17.24
N TRP A 162 3.32 5.35 -15.95
CA TRP A 162 3.03 4.00 -15.47
C TRP A 162 1.54 3.71 -15.50
N ILE A 163 0.71 4.72 -15.20
CA ILE A 163 -0.76 4.60 -15.23
C ILE A 163 -1.24 4.21 -16.64
N ALA A 164 -0.62 4.79 -17.68
CA ALA A 164 -0.93 4.49 -19.07
C ALA A 164 -0.43 3.09 -19.53
N ARG A 165 0.57 2.52 -18.85
CA ARG A 165 1.21 1.24 -19.22
C ARG A 165 0.63 0.04 -18.50
N ALA A 166 -0.07 0.23 -17.38
CA ALA A 166 -0.60 -0.86 -16.58
C ALA A 166 -1.40 -1.83 -17.47
N PRO A 167 -0.94 -3.08 -17.67
CA PRO A 167 -1.78 -4.07 -18.31
C PRO A 167 -3.00 -4.29 -17.41
N ARG A 168 -4.19 -4.37 -18.02
CA ARG A 168 -5.46 -4.68 -17.35
C ARG A 168 -5.49 -6.11 -16.74
N SER A 169 -4.35 -6.75 -16.52
CA SER A 169 -4.24 -8.11 -15.99
C SER A 169 -4.45 -8.18 -14.49
N CYS A 170 -4.15 -7.12 -13.72
CA CYS A 170 -4.52 -7.07 -12.31
C CYS A 170 -6.02 -6.78 -12.08
N ALA A 171 -6.79 -6.50 -13.15
CA ALA A 171 -8.22 -6.18 -13.06
C ALA A 171 -9.15 -7.39 -13.33
N SER A 172 -8.60 -8.61 -13.48
CA SER A 172 -9.36 -9.78 -13.97
C SER A 172 -9.42 -10.98 -13.03
N LYS A 173 -8.94 -10.88 -11.79
CA LYS A 173 -9.17 -11.92 -10.78
C LYS A 173 -9.51 -11.28 -9.42
N ALA A 174 -10.66 -10.64 -9.41
CA ALA A 174 -11.52 -10.56 -8.22
C ALA A 174 -12.68 -11.55 -8.44
#